data_AF-A0A8J6VK68-F1
#
_entry.id   AF-A0A8J6VK68-F1
#
_cell.length_a   1.000
_cell.length_b   1.000
_cell.length_c   1.000
_cell.angle_alpha   90.00
_cell.angle_beta   90.00
_cell.angle_gamma   90.00
#
_symmetry.space_group_name_H-M   'P 1'
#
loop_
_entity.id
_entity.type
_entity.pdbx_description
1 polymer ?
#
loop_
_entity_poly.entity_id
_entity_poly.type
_entity_poly.pdbx_seq_one_letter_code
_entity_poly.pdbx_strand_id
1 'polypeptide(L)'
;MFPNIDARQIALSDSEAETTFWYVVNSPALSNLDKSCWESHHMPNTLTETITVKTQRLDNILKPDLKIHFIKVDAEGVELQVFRGAIQTLKTHKPYIVFESGLIDAQEWQDGKLQDGKWHDGRIYDLLVNECGLQIFKLRSCLEGLAPLSRDEFLKSSAWNFIASP
;
A
#
# COMPACT_ATOMS: atom_id res chain seq x y z
N MET A 1 -28.66 -8.78 4.70
CA MET A 1 -27.47 -9.59 5.04
C MET A 1 -26.74 -9.86 3.73
N PHE A 2 -25.42 -9.68 3.68
CA PHE A 2 -24.64 -9.85 2.44
C PHE A 2 -23.89 -11.19 2.51
N PRO A 3 -24.43 -12.28 1.93
CA PRO A 3 -23.93 -13.64 2.17
C PRO A 3 -22.53 -13.89 1.59
N ASN A 4 -22.07 -13.04 0.68
CA ASN A 4 -20.77 -13.15 0.02
C ASN A 4 -19.75 -12.14 0.57
N ILE A 5 -20.02 -11.51 1.71
CA ILE A 5 -19.10 -10.56 2.36
C ILE A 5 -18.51 -11.23 3.61
N ASP A 6 -17.18 -11.28 3.64
CA ASP A 6 -16.39 -11.63 4.82
C ASP A 6 -15.71 -10.35 5.33
N ALA A 7 -16.04 -9.94 6.55
CA ALA A 7 -15.47 -8.78 7.21
C ALA A 7 -14.67 -9.23 8.43
N ARG A 8 -13.39 -8.83 8.50
CA ARG A 8 -12.46 -9.27 9.54
C ARG A 8 -11.88 -8.07 10.28
N GLN A 9 -11.88 -8.14 11.60
CA GLN A 9 -11.32 -7.11 12.49
C GLN A 9 -9.81 -7.32 12.66
N ILE A 10 -9.06 -7.13 11.58
CA ILE A 10 -7.60 -7.30 11.51
C ILE A 10 -7.00 -6.22 10.62
N ALA A 11 -5.74 -5.86 10.88
CA ALA A 11 -4.92 -5.08 9.97
C ALA A 11 -4.06 -6.04 9.12
N LEU A 12 -3.88 -5.73 7.83
CA LEU A 12 -2.95 -6.48 6.99
C LEU A 12 -1.52 -5.95 7.14
N SER A 13 -0.55 -6.85 7.24
CA SER A 13 0.87 -6.54 7.39
C SER A 13 1.74 -7.68 6.87
N ASP A 14 3.06 -7.53 6.92
CA ASP A 14 4.04 -8.57 6.54
C ASP A 14 4.37 -9.56 7.67
N SER A 15 3.81 -9.32 8.86
CA SER A 15 3.99 -10.11 10.07
C SER A 15 2.67 -10.33 10.81
N GLU A 16 2.65 -11.33 11.70
CA GLU A 16 1.52 -11.60 12.60
C GLU A 16 1.90 -11.22 14.03
N ALA A 17 1.25 -10.19 14.55
CA ALA A 17 1.49 -9.66 15.89
C ALA A 17 0.30 -8.81 16.35
N GLU A 18 0.36 -8.34 17.59
CA GLU A 18 -0.44 -7.17 18.00
C GLU A 18 0.36 -5.90 17.79
N THR A 19 -0.29 -4.84 17.35
CA THR A 19 0.31 -3.52 17.16
C THR A 19 -0.64 -2.42 17.62
N THR A 20 -0.13 -1.20 17.68
CA THR A 20 -0.91 0.00 18.01
C THR A 20 -1.39 0.68 16.73
N PHE A 21 -2.70 0.84 16.62
CA PHE A 21 -3.32 1.77 15.70
C PHE A 21 -3.53 3.11 16.42
N TRP A 22 -2.98 4.19 15.85
CA TRP A 22 -3.06 5.54 16.38
C TRP A 22 -4.28 6.23 15.80
N TYR A 23 -5.35 6.31 16.60
CA TYR A 23 -6.59 6.96 16.21
C TYR A 23 -6.49 8.47 16.43
N VAL A 24 -6.50 9.25 15.35
CA VAL A 24 -6.45 10.71 15.41
C VAL A 24 -7.87 11.24 15.56
N VAL A 25 -8.31 11.44 16.80
CA VAL A 25 -9.71 11.72 17.19
C VAL A 25 -10.29 12.93 16.45
N ASN A 26 -9.50 14.00 16.31
CA ASN A 26 -9.94 15.23 15.65
C ASN A 26 -9.65 15.27 14.14
N SER A 27 -9.06 14.21 13.57
CA SER A 27 -8.88 14.03 12.12
C SER A 27 -8.76 12.53 11.77
N PRO A 28 -9.86 11.74 11.86
CA PRO A 28 -9.81 10.29 11.75
C PRO A 28 -9.15 9.73 10.48
N ALA A 29 -9.20 10.48 9.37
CA ALA A 29 -8.56 10.10 8.12
C ALA A 29 -7.02 10.02 8.21
N LEU A 30 -6.39 10.64 9.21
CA LEU A 30 -4.95 10.56 9.44
C LEU A 30 -4.56 9.43 10.41
N SER A 31 -5.52 8.60 10.82
CA SER A 31 -5.26 7.49 11.73
C SER A 31 -4.43 6.43 11.04
N ASN A 32 -3.41 5.91 11.72
CA ASN A 32 -2.40 5.09 11.06
C ASN A 32 -1.80 4.04 12.00
N LEU A 33 -1.21 2.98 11.44
CA LEU A 33 -0.38 2.03 12.19
C LEU A 33 1.00 2.62 12.51
N ASP A 34 1.46 3.60 11.73
CA ASP A 34 2.69 4.35 11.96
C ASP A 34 2.39 5.73 12.54
N LYS A 35 2.87 5.97 13.76
CA LYS A 35 2.71 7.25 14.47
C LYS A 35 3.34 8.42 13.70
N SER A 36 4.45 8.18 13.01
CA SER A 36 5.20 9.24 12.32
C SER A 36 4.42 9.84 11.14
N CYS A 37 3.49 9.07 10.57
CA CYS A 37 2.73 9.47 9.39
C CYS A 37 1.88 10.71 9.67
N TRP A 38 1.12 10.74 10.78
CA TRP A 38 0.32 11.91 11.13
C TRP A 38 1.12 13.04 11.78
N GLU A 39 2.23 12.74 12.48
CA GLU A 39 3.11 13.75 13.05
C GLU A 39 3.71 14.66 11.97
N SER A 40 3.98 14.10 10.78
CA SER A 40 4.48 14.83 9.61
C SER A 40 3.53 15.94 9.11
N HIS A 41 2.23 15.85 9.43
CA HIS A 41 1.24 16.85 9.04
C HIS A 41 1.22 18.10 9.94
N HIS A 42 2.03 18.15 11.00
CA HIS A 42 2.21 19.33 11.88
C HIS A 42 0.89 19.95 12.39
N MET A 43 -0.12 19.11 12.64
CA MET A 43 -1.42 19.60 13.09
C MET A 43 -1.34 20.11 14.54
N PRO A 44 -1.71 21.38 14.80
CA PRO A 44 -1.76 21.88 16.17
C PRO A 44 -2.91 21.21 16.93
N ASN A 45 -2.69 20.88 18.21
CA ASN A 45 -3.69 20.28 19.11
C ASN A 45 -4.24 18.93 18.62
N THR A 46 -3.41 18.07 18.01
CA THR A 46 -3.82 16.70 17.65
C THR A 46 -4.24 15.93 18.89
N LEU A 47 -5.45 15.36 18.86
CA LEU A 47 -5.96 14.48 19.90
C LEU A 47 -5.83 13.04 19.40
N THR A 48 -5.13 12.20 20.15
CA THR A 48 -4.91 10.79 19.76
C THR A 48 -5.34 9.82 20.85
N GLU A 49 -5.94 8.73 20.42
CA GLU A 49 -6.16 7.53 21.23
C GLU A 49 -5.42 6.34 20.61
N THR A 50 -5.17 5.29 21.39
CA THR A 50 -4.54 4.06 20.90
C THR A 50 -5.52 2.91 20.91
N ILE A 51 -5.49 2.12 19.83
CA ILE A 51 -6.28 0.89 19.70
C ILE A 51 -5.30 -0.25 19.45
N THR A 52 -5.31 -1.28 20.30
CA THR A 52 -4.55 -2.50 20.03
C THR A 52 -5.26 -3.29 18.94
N VAL A 53 -4.57 -3.57 17.84
CA VAL A 53 -5.10 -4.34 16.71
C VAL A 53 -4.21 -5.53 16.40
N LYS A 54 -4.83 -6.61 15.93
CA LYS A 54 -4.10 -7.77 15.40
C LYS A 54 -3.70 -7.52 13.96
N THR A 55 -2.46 -7.84 13.64
CA THR A 55 -1.92 -7.86 12.27
C THR A 55 -1.90 -9.29 11.75
N GLN A 56 -2.22 -9.46 10.47
CA GLN A 56 -2.12 -10.74 9.78
C GLN A 56 -1.57 -10.58 8.37
N ARG A 57 -0.92 -11.63 7.87
CA ARG A 57 -0.53 -11.74 6.47
C ARG A 57 -1.73 -12.16 5.63
N LEU A 58 -1.95 -11.51 4.49
CA LEU A 58 -3.04 -11.87 3.57
C LEU A 58 -2.93 -13.34 3.13
N ASP A 59 -1.70 -13.79 2.84
CA ASP A 59 -1.42 -15.18 2.42
C ASP A 59 -1.90 -16.24 3.41
N ASN A 60 -1.98 -15.91 4.71
CA ASN A 60 -2.34 -16.87 5.76
C ASN A 60 -3.85 -16.91 6.04
N ILE A 61 -4.60 -15.93 5.55
CA ILE A 61 -6.01 -15.74 5.93
C ILE A 61 -6.99 -16.04 4.80
N LEU A 62 -6.52 -16.08 3.55
CA LEU A 62 -7.32 -16.46 2.40
C LEU A 62 -7.55 -17.97 2.36
N LYS A 63 -8.71 -18.38 1.86
CA LYS A 63 -8.99 -19.80 1.64
C LYS A 63 -8.14 -20.31 0.47
N PRO A 64 -7.57 -21.53 0.53
CA PRO A 64 -6.69 -22.05 -0.53
C PRO A 64 -7.32 -22.10 -1.94
N ASP A 65 -8.64 -22.25 -2.01
CA ASP A 65 -9.43 -22.33 -3.25
C ASP A 65 -9.97 -20.97 -3.74
N LEU A 66 -9.75 -19.90 -2.96
CA LEU A 66 -10.25 -18.57 -3.30
C LEU A 66 -9.32 -17.88 -4.30
N LYS A 67 -9.77 -17.81 -5.56
CA LYS A 67 -9.09 -17.03 -6.60
C LYS A 67 -9.34 -15.53 -6.45
N ILE A 68 -8.28 -14.76 -6.25
CA ILE A 68 -8.34 -13.30 -6.14
C ILE A 68 -8.17 -12.68 -7.52
N HIS A 69 -9.19 -11.95 -8.00
CA HIS A 69 -9.15 -11.28 -9.30
C HIS A 69 -8.83 -9.78 -9.16
N PHE A 70 -9.13 -9.20 -8.00
CA PHE A 70 -9.02 -7.77 -7.75
C PHE A 70 -8.65 -7.52 -6.28
N ILE A 71 -7.79 -6.53 -6.04
CA ILE A 71 -7.43 -6.02 -4.72
C ILE A 71 -7.50 -4.49 -4.76
N LYS A 72 -8.13 -3.87 -3.75
CA LYS A 72 -7.95 -2.44 -3.46
C LYS A 72 -7.11 -2.32 -2.20
N VAL A 73 -6.08 -1.48 -2.24
CA VAL A 73 -5.30 -1.10 -1.06
C VAL A 73 -5.43 0.41 -0.87
N ASP A 74 -5.79 0.79 0.34
CA ASP A 74 -5.92 2.18 0.78
C ASP A 74 -5.53 2.17 2.26
N ALA A 75 -4.23 2.19 2.52
CA ALA A 75 -3.69 1.89 3.84
C ALA A 75 -2.88 3.06 4.42
N GLU A 76 -3.00 4.24 3.80
CA GLU A 76 -2.41 5.50 4.23
C GLU A 76 -0.91 5.38 4.56
N GLY A 77 -0.12 4.62 3.79
CA GLY A 77 1.34 4.55 3.96
C GLY A 77 1.91 3.21 4.44
N VAL A 78 1.09 2.19 4.66
CA VAL A 78 1.57 0.82 4.95
C VAL A 78 1.35 -0.17 3.80
N GLU A 79 1.18 0.34 2.57
CA GLU A 79 0.90 -0.48 1.38
C GLU A 79 1.99 -1.53 1.14
N LEU A 80 3.26 -1.18 1.36
CA LEU A 80 4.38 -2.10 1.17
C LEU A 80 4.26 -3.33 2.09
N GLN A 81 3.89 -3.12 3.36
CA GLN A 81 3.69 -4.20 4.34
C GLN A 81 2.51 -5.08 3.94
N VAL A 82 1.41 -4.48 3.47
CA VAL A 82 0.26 -5.23 2.94
C VAL A 82 0.69 -6.12 1.77
N PHE A 83 1.44 -5.58 0.80
CA PHE A 83 1.91 -6.34 -0.35
C PHE A 83 2.88 -7.47 0.02
N ARG A 84 3.80 -7.22 0.96
CA ARG A 84 4.71 -8.24 1.50
C ARG A 84 3.97 -9.37 2.21
N GLY A 85 2.90 -9.05 2.94
CA GLY A 85 2.01 -10.04 3.55
C GLY A 85 1.16 -10.83 2.56
N ALA A 86 1.08 -10.37 1.31
CA ALA A 86 0.29 -10.95 0.22
C ALA A 86 1.14 -11.58 -0.89
N ILE A 87 2.45 -11.71 -0.70
CA ILE A 87 3.40 -12.00 -1.78
C ILE A 87 3.07 -13.29 -2.56
N GLN A 88 2.61 -14.35 -1.88
CA GLN A 88 2.25 -15.60 -2.54
C GLN A 88 0.95 -15.44 -3.35
N THR A 89 -0.03 -14.75 -2.78
CA THR A 89 -1.30 -14.40 -3.43
C THR A 89 -1.06 -13.59 -4.69
N LEU A 90 -0.19 -12.58 -4.62
CA LEU A 90 0.14 -11.70 -5.74
C LEU A 90 0.87 -12.46 -6.87
N LYS A 91 1.88 -13.26 -6.52
CA LYS A 91 2.64 -14.09 -7.50
C LYS A 91 1.76 -15.14 -8.17
N THR A 92 0.84 -15.74 -7.42
CA THR A 92 0.00 -16.85 -7.91
C THR A 92 -1.16 -16.35 -8.75
N HIS A 93 -1.91 -15.36 -8.25
CA HIS A 93 -3.16 -14.94 -8.89
C HIS A 93 -2.99 -13.82 -9.89
N LYS A 94 -1.93 -12.99 -9.74
CA LYS A 94 -1.73 -11.75 -10.49
C LYS A 94 -3.06 -10.96 -10.62
N PRO A 95 -3.65 -10.50 -9.52
CA PRO A 95 -4.90 -9.75 -9.58
C PRO A 95 -4.65 -8.36 -10.17
N TYR A 96 -5.72 -7.69 -10.61
CA TYR A 96 -5.70 -6.23 -10.75
C TYR A 96 -5.64 -5.60 -9.35
N ILE A 97 -4.71 -4.68 -9.13
CA ILE A 97 -4.52 -4.04 -7.83
C ILE A 97 -4.69 -2.54 -8.01
N VAL A 98 -5.71 -1.94 -7.42
CA VAL A 98 -5.79 -0.49 -7.31
C VAL A 98 -5.21 -0.11 -5.96
N PHE A 99 -4.27 0.83 -5.93
CA PHE A 99 -3.66 1.27 -4.68
C PHE A 99 -3.37 2.76 -4.68
N GLU A 100 -3.39 3.33 -3.48
CA GLU A 100 -2.91 4.68 -3.23
C GLU A 100 -1.45 4.62 -2.80
N SER A 101 -0.65 5.58 -3.23
CA SER A 101 0.73 5.72 -2.75
C SER A 101 1.02 7.19 -2.62
N GLY A 102 1.28 7.63 -1.38
CA GLY A 102 1.73 8.98 -1.11
C GLY A 102 3.22 9.16 -1.36
N LEU A 103 3.64 10.41 -1.57
CA LEU A 103 5.06 10.77 -1.56
C LEU A 103 5.56 10.81 -0.12
N ILE A 104 6.68 10.14 0.12
CA ILE A 104 7.39 10.14 1.40
C ILE A 104 8.74 10.84 1.24
N ASP A 105 9.26 11.41 2.33
CA ASP A 105 10.64 11.85 2.36
C ASP A 105 11.53 10.59 2.33
N ALA A 106 12.30 10.43 1.25
CA ALA A 106 13.12 9.25 1.02
C ALA A 106 14.42 9.58 0.27
N GLN A 107 15.39 8.68 0.42
CA GLN A 107 16.62 8.69 -0.34
C GLN A 107 16.53 7.66 -1.47
N GLU A 108 16.62 8.12 -2.71
CA GLU A 108 16.57 7.25 -3.88
C GLU A 108 17.86 7.36 -4.70
N TRP A 109 18.30 6.23 -5.26
CA TRP A 109 19.43 6.20 -6.17
C TRP A 109 18.99 6.62 -7.56
N GLN A 110 19.47 7.78 -8.02
CA GLN A 110 19.07 8.42 -9.26
C GLN A 110 20.31 8.99 -9.96
N ASP A 111 20.45 8.75 -11.27
CA ASP A 111 21.55 9.25 -12.09
C ASP A 111 22.95 8.96 -11.52
N GLY A 112 23.12 7.78 -10.91
CA GLY A 112 24.40 7.34 -10.35
C GLY A 112 24.77 7.95 -8.99
N LYS A 113 23.82 8.58 -8.28
CA LYS A 113 24.03 9.11 -6.92
C LYS A 113 22.78 8.96 -6.05
N LEU A 114 22.98 8.92 -4.74
CA LEU A 114 21.88 8.96 -3.77
C LEU A 114 21.35 10.41 -3.66
N GLN A 115 20.04 10.59 -3.71
CA GLN A 115 19.39 11.90 -3.65
C GLN A 115 18.26 11.91 -2.62
N ASP A 116 18.26 12.90 -1.74
CA ASP A 116 17.12 13.20 -0.86
C ASP A 116 15.99 13.84 -1.67
N GLY A 117 14.74 13.47 -1.39
CA GLY A 117 13.58 14.08 -2.02
C GLY A 117 12.26 13.48 -1.55
N LYS A 118 11.18 13.90 -2.22
CA LYS A 118 9.84 13.34 -2.05
C LYS A 118 9.54 12.39 -3.19
N TRP A 119 9.41 11.10 -2.87
CA TRP A 119 9.26 10.03 -3.85
C TRP A 119 8.16 9.07 -3.41
N HIS A 120 7.57 8.37 -4.36
CA HIS A 120 6.85 7.15 -4.02
C HIS A 120 7.84 6.10 -3.49
N ASP A 121 7.38 5.20 -2.62
CA ASP A 121 8.24 4.13 -2.10
C ASP A 121 8.65 3.16 -3.23
N GLY A 122 9.89 3.26 -3.70
CA GLY A 122 10.41 2.44 -4.80
C GLY A 122 10.33 0.93 -4.55
N ARG A 123 10.28 0.51 -3.28
CA ARG A 123 10.14 -0.90 -2.89
C ARG A 123 8.79 -1.48 -3.29
N ILE A 124 7.75 -0.64 -3.46
CA ILE A 124 6.45 -1.06 -4.00
C ILE A 124 6.62 -1.50 -5.47
N TYR A 125 7.33 -0.69 -6.27
CA TYR A 125 7.61 -1.04 -7.66
C TYR A 125 8.44 -2.33 -7.72
N ASP A 126 9.49 -2.41 -6.90
CA ASP A 126 10.38 -3.57 -6.88
C ASP A 126 9.61 -4.86 -6.56
N LEU A 127 8.68 -4.82 -5.60
CA LEU A 127 7.85 -5.97 -5.25
C LEU A 127 6.81 -6.29 -6.33
N LEU A 128 5.96 -5.32 -6.72
CA LEU A 128 4.85 -5.59 -7.62
C LEU A 128 5.31 -5.92 -9.05
N VAL A 129 6.32 -5.21 -9.55
CA VAL A 129 6.81 -5.39 -10.92
C VAL A 129 7.89 -6.46 -10.96
N ASN A 130 8.99 -6.27 -10.23
CA ASN A 130 10.16 -7.16 -10.42
C ASN A 130 9.95 -8.54 -9.79
N GLU A 131 9.26 -8.63 -8.65
CA GLU A 131 9.02 -9.93 -8.02
C GLU A 131 7.72 -10.61 -8.46
N CYS A 132 6.62 -9.86 -8.57
CA CYS A 132 5.31 -10.43 -8.91
C CYS A 132 5.02 -10.46 -10.42
N GLY A 133 5.82 -9.78 -11.23
CA GLY A 133 5.66 -9.74 -12.68
C GLY A 133 4.34 -9.08 -13.09
N LEU A 134 3.94 -8.02 -12.38
CA LEU A 134 2.86 -7.11 -12.75
C LEU A 134 3.45 -5.87 -13.45
N GLN A 135 2.58 -4.99 -13.91
CA GLN A 135 2.91 -3.70 -14.53
C GLN A 135 2.16 -2.59 -13.80
N ILE A 136 2.81 -1.47 -13.49
CA ILE A 136 2.17 -0.34 -12.80
C ILE A 136 1.80 0.76 -13.80
N PHE A 137 0.60 1.30 -13.67
CA PHE A 137 0.09 2.43 -14.43
C PHE A 137 -0.46 3.48 -13.48
N LYS A 138 -0.49 4.74 -13.92
CA LYS A 138 -1.44 5.70 -13.33
C LYS A 138 -2.84 5.21 -13.65
N LEU A 139 -3.77 5.30 -12.70
CA LEU A 139 -5.12 4.73 -12.87
C LEU A 139 -5.80 5.17 -14.17
N ARG A 140 -5.73 6.47 -14.49
CA ARG A 140 -6.28 7.04 -15.73
C ARG A 140 -5.55 6.55 -16.99
N SER A 141 -4.22 6.49 -16.94
CA SER A 141 -3.40 6.05 -18.08
C SER A 141 -3.68 4.61 -18.49
N CYS A 142 -3.99 3.73 -17.52
CA CYS A 142 -4.41 2.36 -17.80
C CYS A 142 -5.71 2.30 -18.61
N LEU A 143 -6.69 3.15 -18.29
CA LEU A 143 -7.98 3.21 -19.00
C LEU A 143 -7.82 3.76 -20.42
N GLU A 144 -6.81 4.60 -20.64
CA GLU A 144 -6.49 5.21 -21.93
C GLU A 144 -5.55 4.32 -22.79
N GLY A 145 -5.16 3.14 -22.30
CA GLY A 145 -4.29 2.21 -23.02
C GLY A 145 -2.85 2.71 -23.19
N LEU A 146 -2.39 3.59 -22.30
CA LEU A 146 -1.02 4.09 -22.29
C LEU A 146 -0.04 3.05 -21.72
N ALA A 147 1.25 3.23 -21.99
CA ALA A 147 2.31 2.35 -21.50
C ALA A 147 2.38 2.33 -19.96
N PRO A 148 2.85 1.21 -19.36
CA PRO A 148 3.15 1.15 -17.94
C PRO A 148 4.31 2.08 -17.59
N LEU A 149 4.34 2.53 -16.34
CA LEU A 149 5.44 3.32 -15.79
C LEU A 149 6.68 2.45 -15.64
N SER A 150 7.83 3.02 -15.96
CA SER A 150 9.12 2.57 -15.43
C SER A 150 9.23 2.89 -13.93
N ARG A 151 10.24 2.31 -13.26
CA ARG A 151 10.52 2.59 -11.84
C ARG A 151 10.72 4.08 -11.58
N ASP A 152 11.49 4.76 -12.43
CA ASP A 152 11.76 6.20 -12.29
C ASP A 152 10.51 7.05 -12.51
N GLU A 153 9.67 6.68 -13.48
CA GLU A 153 8.39 7.38 -13.70
C GLU A 153 7.42 7.15 -12.54
N PHE A 154 7.43 5.97 -11.92
CA PHE A 154 6.66 5.69 -10.71
C PHE A 154 7.15 6.56 -9.55
N LEU A 155 8.45 6.55 -9.23
CA LEU A 155 9.05 7.35 -8.15
C LEU A 155 8.71 8.85 -8.26
N LYS A 156 8.76 9.39 -9.48
CA LYS A 156 8.55 10.81 -9.81
C LYS A 156 7.10 11.16 -10.13
N SER A 157 6.20 10.19 -10.10
CA SER A 157 4.81 10.40 -10.49
C SER A 157 4.17 11.47 -9.60
N SER A 158 3.34 12.32 -10.21
CA SER A 158 2.45 13.24 -9.46
C SER A 158 1.09 12.60 -9.14
N ALA A 159 0.89 11.34 -9.52
CA ALA A 159 -0.36 10.63 -9.29
C ALA A 159 -0.41 10.07 -7.88
N TRP A 160 -1.60 10.07 -7.27
CA TRP A 160 -1.85 9.41 -6.00
C TRP A 160 -2.37 7.98 -6.18
N ASN A 161 -3.17 7.79 -7.24
CA ASN A 161 -3.88 6.55 -7.53
C ASN A 161 -3.21 5.79 -8.68
N PHE A 162 -2.87 4.53 -8.41
CA PHE A 162 -2.22 3.63 -9.35
C PHE A 162 -3.03 2.34 -9.53
N ILE A 163 -2.74 1.66 -10.63
CA ILE A 163 -3.19 0.29 -10.85
C ILE A 163 -1.98 -0.57 -11.22
N ALA A 164 -1.82 -1.71 -10.55
CA ALA A 164 -0.98 -2.79 -11.02
C ALA A 164 -1.84 -3.84 -11.74
N SER A 165 -1.42 -4.25 -12.94
CA SER A 165 -2.11 -5.27 -13.74
C SER A 165 -1.14 -6.37 -14.20
N PRO A 166 -1.66 -7.56 -14.56
CA PRO A 166 -0.87 -8.62 -15.20
C PRO A 166 -0.26 -8.22 -16.53
#